data_AF-K1U2Z3-F1
#
_entry.id   AF-K1U2Z3-F1
#
_cell.length_a   1.000
_cell.length_b   1.000
_cell.length_c   1.000
_cell.angle_alpha   90.00
_cell.angle_beta   90.00
_cell.angle_gamma   90.00
#
_symmetry.space_group_name_H-M   'P 1'
#
loop_
_entity.id
_entity.type
_entity.pdbx_description
1 polymer ?
#
loop_
_entity_poly.entity_id
_entity_poly.type
_entity_poly.pdbx_seq_one_letter_code
_entity_poly.pdbx_strand_id
1 'polypeptide(L)'
;MFTSWGHETAHKYSHDELESILTTLDSGEYGAVLRAKGIVDGGDTWYEFDMVPGEHEIRTCGPDVTGKVCVIGSQLKEHEVEELFHA
;
A
#
# COMPACT_ATOMS: atom_id res chain seq x y z
N MET A 1 -19.17 8.69 -2.44
CA MET A 1 -18.66 8.44 -1.08
C MET A 1 -17.27 7.83 -1.24
N PHE A 2 -16.28 8.35 -0.53
CA PHE A 2 -14.93 7.79 -0.52
C PHE A 2 -14.75 6.94 0.73
N THR A 3 -14.03 5.85 0.58
CA THR A 3 -13.70 4.90 1.64
C THR A 3 -12.20 4.92 1.87
N SER A 4 -11.79 4.71 3.11
CA SER A 4 -10.39 4.50 3.49
C SER A 4 -10.28 3.12 4.13
N TRP A 5 -9.44 2.27 3.56
CA TRP A 5 -8.99 1.04 4.19
C TRP A 5 -7.61 1.28 4.79
N GLY A 6 -7.39 0.87 6.04
CA GLY A 6 -6.11 1.03 6.71
C GLY A 6 -5.82 -0.12 7.64
N HIS A 7 -4.55 -0.54 7.69
CA HIS A 7 -4.14 -1.75 8.39
C HIS A 7 -2.72 -1.61 8.94
N GLU A 8 -2.49 -2.12 10.15
CA GLU A 8 -1.15 -2.27 10.73
C GLU A 8 -0.65 -3.70 10.46
N THR A 9 0.57 -3.84 9.96
CA THR A 9 1.09 -5.13 9.50
C THR A 9 2.49 -5.41 10.04
N ALA A 10 2.73 -6.68 10.38
CA ALA A 10 4.06 -7.23 10.66
C ALA A 10 4.67 -7.93 9.43
N HIS A 11 3.96 -7.96 8.30
CA HIS A 11 4.44 -8.55 7.06
C HIS A 11 5.64 -7.76 6.54
N LYS A 12 6.65 -8.48 6.05
CA LYS A 12 7.84 -7.89 5.45
C LYS A 12 7.71 -7.83 3.94
N TYR A 13 7.91 -6.65 3.36
CA TYR A 13 7.71 -6.41 1.95
C TYR A 13 9.03 -6.22 1.21
N SER A 14 9.17 -6.84 0.05
CA SER A 14 10.25 -6.48 -0.87
C SER A 14 9.91 -5.24 -1.69
N HIS A 15 10.91 -4.56 -2.24
CA HIS A 15 10.69 -3.44 -3.15
C HIS A 15 9.86 -3.86 -4.38
N ASP A 16 10.19 -5.00 -4.99
CA ASP A 16 9.49 -5.51 -6.19
C ASP A 16 8.04 -5.89 -5.89
N GLU A 17 7.76 -6.42 -4.69
CA GLU A 17 6.41 -6.69 -4.23
C GLU A 17 5.59 -5.41 -4.08
N LEU A 18 6.15 -4.37 -3.44
CA LEU A 18 5.48 -3.07 -3.34
C LEU A 18 5.23 -2.46 -4.72
N GLU A 19 6.21 -2.51 -5.63
CA GLU A 19 6.05 -2.09 -7.02
C GLU A 19 4.86 -2.78 -7.71
N SER A 20 4.77 -4.10 -7.56
CA SER A 20 3.67 -4.90 -8.11
C SER A 20 2.32 -4.52 -7.50
N ILE A 21 2.26 -4.34 -6.18
CA ILE A 21 1.04 -3.95 -5.46
C ILE A 21 0.57 -2.57 -5.92
N LEU A 22 1.45 -1.57 -5.95
CA LEU A 22 1.10 -0.19 -6.31
C LEU A 22 0.66 -0.07 -7.77
N THR A 23 1.33 -0.77 -8.68
CA THR A 23 0.91 -0.87 -10.09
C THR A 23 -0.47 -1.54 -10.22
N THR A 24 -0.72 -2.58 -9.43
CA THR A 24 -1.99 -3.31 -9.44
C THR A 24 -3.13 -2.46 -8.88
N LEU A 25 -2.89 -1.64 -7.85
CA LEU A 25 -3.87 -0.68 -7.33
C LEU A 25 -4.24 0.38 -8.38
N ASP A 26 -3.32 0.78 -9.25
CA ASP A 26 -3.57 1.76 -10.33
C ASP A 26 -4.41 1.20 -11.49
N SER A 27 -4.49 -0.13 -11.62
CA SER A 27 -5.26 -0.79 -12.69
C SER A 27 -6.77 -0.51 -12.63
N GLY A 28 -7.28 -0.12 -11.45
CA GLY A 28 -8.71 0.04 -11.18
C GLY A 28 -9.43 -1.25 -10.78
N GLU A 29 -8.74 -2.40 -10.74
CA GLU A 29 -9.33 -3.69 -10.36
C GLU A 29 -9.87 -3.70 -8.92
N TYR A 30 -9.33 -2.85 -8.05
CA TYR A 30 -9.64 -2.75 -6.61
C TYR A 30 -10.60 -1.60 -6.28
N GLY A 31 -11.19 -1.00 -7.31
CA GLY A 31 -11.93 0.26 -7.23
C GLY A 31 -11.09 1.44 -7.74
N ALA A 32 -11.68 2.63 -7.75
CA ALA A 32 -10.95 3.83 -8.16
C ALA A 32 -10.11 4.33 -6.97
N VAL A 33 -8.89 3.83 -6.86
CA VAL A 33 -7.89 4.27 -5.88
C VAL A 33 -7.50 5.72 -6.20
N LEU A 34 -7.51 6.57 -5.19
CA LEU A 34 -7.08 7.97 -5.29
C LEU A 34 -5.72 8.19 -4.65
N ARG A 35 -5.41 7.39 -3.62
CA ARG A 35 -4.11 7.40 -2.96
C ARG A 35 -3.86 6.10 -2.23
N ALA A 36 -2.62 5.64 -2.24
CA ALA A 36 -2.13 4.65 -1.28
C ALA A 36 -0.84 5.16 -0.63
N LYS A 37 -0.70 4.95 0.68
CA LYS A 37 0.50 5.31 1.45
C LYS A 37 0.82 4.21 2.43
N GLY A 38 2.10 4.03 2.73
CA GLY A 38 2.50 3.14 3.80
C GLY A 38 3.94 3.33 4.23
N ILE A 39 4.21 2.87 5.45
CA ILE A 39 5.54 2.65 5.98
C ILE A 39 5.58 1.19 6.39
N VAL A 40 6.44 0.38 5.78
CA VAL A 40 6.47 -1.08 5.98
C VAL A 40 7.88 -1.60 6.19
N ASP A 41 8.00 -2.68 6.95
CA ASP A 41 9.27 -3.37 7.18
C ASP A 41 9.67 -4.11 5.90
N GLY A 42 10.91 -3.91 5.45
CA GLY A 42 11.51 -4.60 4.31
C GLY A 42 12.52 -5.68 4.71
N GLY A 43 12.62 -6.00 6.00
CA GLY A 43 13.57 -6.94 6.57
C GLY A 43 14.93 -6.31 6.87
N ASP A 44 15.59 -5.76 5.85
CA ASP A 44 16.91 -5.12 5.97
C ASP A 44 16.83 -3.58 5.99
N THR A 45 15.72 -3.03 5.53
CA THR A 45 15.41 -1.60 5.49
C THR A 45 13.92 -1.39 5.72
N TRP A 46 13.51 -0.14 5.92
CA TRP A 46 12.10 0.22 5.94
C TRP A 46 11.76 0.99 4.68
N TYR A 47 10.60 0.71 4.12
CA TYR A 47 10.10 1.39 2.94
C TYR A 47 8.98 2.34 3.32
N GLU A 48 9.03 3.56 2.82
CA GLU A 48 7.88 4.44 2.72
C GLU A 48 7.45 4.49 1.25
N PHE A 49 6.15 4.35 1.00
CA PHE A 49 5.58 4.52 -0.32
C PHE A 49 4.45 5.55 -0.35
N ASP A 50 4.30 6.17 -1.51
CA ASP A 50 3.22 7.10 -1.83
C ASP A 50 2.80 6.88 -3.28
N MET A 51 1.52 6.62 -3.50
CA MET A 51 0.95 6.35 -4.80
C MET A 51 -0.28 7.21 -5.01
N VAL A 52 -0.40 7.75 -6.21
CA VAL A 52 -1.60 8.35 -6.79
C VAL A 52 -1.81 7.74 -8.18
N PRO A 53 -2.98 7.93 -8.83
CA PRO A 53 -3.19 7.38 -10.15
C PRO A 53 -2.13 7.81 -11.17
N GLY A 54 -1.49 6.86 -11.83
CA GLY A 54 -0.44 7.06 -12.82
C GLY A 54 0.97 7.32 -12.28
N GLU A 55 1.18 7.40 -10.96
CA GLU A 55 2.50 7.64 -10.36
C GLU A 55 2.63 7.06 -8.95
N HIS A 56 3.76 6.41 -8.68
CA HIS A 56 4.14 6.04 -7.31
C HIS A 56 5.64 6.17 -7.09
N GLU A 57 6.00 6.32 -5.82
CA GLU A 57 7.37 6.36 -5.35
C GLU A 57 7.52 5.42 -4.15
N ILE A 58 8.62 4.67 -4.14
CA ILE A 58 9.04 3.82 -3.02
C ILE A 58 10.44 4.28 -2.61
N ARG A 59 10.59 4.64 -1.34
CA ARG A 59 11.84 5.17 -0.79
C ARG A 59 12.20 4.45 0.51
N THR A 60 13.49 4.34 0.78
CA THR A 60 13.95 3.86 2.07
C THR A 60 13.74 4.94 3.13
N CYS A 61 13.27 4.56 4.31
CA CYS A 61 13.08 5.45 5.45
C CYS A 61 13.73 4.89 6.72
N GLY A 62 13.65 5.65 7.81
CA GLY A 62 14.07 5.17 9.13
C GLY A 62 13.09 4.11 9.66
N PRO A 63 13.55 3.20 10.54
CA PRO A 63 12.68 2.16 11.10
C PRO A 63 11.53 2.75 11.92
N ASP A 64 10.36 2.12 11.82
CA ASP A 64 9.18 2.42 12.64
C ASP A 64 8.89 1.25 13.60
N VAL A 65 7.89 1.40 14.49
CA VAL A 65 7.52 0.37 15.47
C VAL A 65 6.72 -0.77 14.83
N THR A 66 5.89 -0.45 13.84
CA THR A 66 5.06 -1.42 13.09
C THR A 66 4.79 -0.90 11.68
N GLY A 67 4.55 -1.82 10.74
CA GLY A 67 4.12 -1.46 9.41
C GLY A 67 2.70 -0.90 9.43
N LYS A 68 2.41 0.07 8.56
CA LYS A 68 1.08 0.65 8.38
C LYS A 68 0.83 0.98 6.92
N VAL A 69 -0.36 0.65 6.45
CA VAL A 69 -0.84 0.91 5.09
C VAL A 69 -2.17 1.62 5.16
N CYS A 70 -2.41 2.53 4.22
CA CYS A 70 -3.70 3.18 4.02
C CYS A 70 -3.97 3.34 2.52
N VAL A 71 -5.14 2.89 2.08
CA VAL A 71 -5.64 3.00 0.71
C VAL A 71 -6.96 3.77 0.73
N ILE A 72 -7.05 4.83 -0.05
CA ILE A 72 -8.22 5.70 -0.14
C ILE A 72 -8.73 5.71 -1.57
N GLY A 73 -10.04 5.53 -1.74
CA GLY A 73 -10.64 5.44 -3.07
C GLY A 73 -12.16 5.44 -3.05
N SER A 74 -12.76 5.28 -4.21
CA SER A 74 -14.22 5.08 -4.36
C SER A 74 -14.53 3.69 -4.87
N GLN A 75 -15.60 3.09 -4.34
CA GLN A 75 -15.97 1.69 -4.62
C GLN A 75 -14.80 0.73 -4.34
N LEU A 76 -14.04 1.02 -3.28
CA LEU A 76 -12.94 0.17 -2.86
C LEU A 76 -13.45 -1.22 -2.52
N LYS A 77 -12.77 -2.23 -3.06
CA LYS A 77 -13.02 -3.62 -2.73
C LYS A 77 -12.15 -4.01 -1.54
N GLU A 78 -12.56 -3.57 -0.35
CA GLU A 78 -11.74 -3.63 0.87
C GLU A 78 -11.16 -5.02 1.16
N HIS A 79 -11.93 -6.09 0.98
CA HIS A 79 -11.45 -7.47 1.16
C HIS A 79 -10.35 -7.87 0.16
N GLU A 80 -10.45 -7.45 -1.10
CA GLU A 80 -9.41 -7.73 -2.11
C GLU A 80 -8.14 -6.91 -1.79
N VAL A 81 -8.30 -5.68 -1.29
CA VAL A 81 -7.17 -4.84 -0.84
C VAL A 81 -6.49 -5.46 0.39
N GLU A 82 -7.27 -6.01 1.33
CA GLU A 82 -6.77 -6.72 2.50
C GLU A 82 -5.90 -7.92 2.10
N GLU A 83 -6.40 -8.77 1.20
CA GLU A 83 -5.63 -9.90 0.65
C GLU A 83 -4.37 -9.44 -0.10
N LEU A 84 -4.43 -8.34 -0.85
CA LEU A 84 -3.29 -7.79 -1.59
C LEU A 84 -2.14 -7.35 -0.66
N PHE A 85 -2.46 -6.95 0.58
CA PHE A 85 -1.51 -6.55 1.63
C PHE A 85 -1.34 -7.60 2.73
N HIS A 86 -1.69 -8.87 2.46
CA HIS A 86 -1.54 -9.99 3.41
C HIS A 86 -2.11 -9.73 4.82
N ALA A 87 -3.24 -9.02 4.86
CA ALA A 87 -3.91 -8.60 6.08
C ALA A 87 -5.04 -9.55 6.49
#